data_AF-A0A383EHY4-F1
#
_entry.id   AF-A0A383EHY4-F1
#
_cell.length_a   1.000
_cell.length_b   1.000
_cell.length_c   1.000
_cell.angle_alpha   90.00
_cell.angle_beta   90.00
_cell.angle_gamma   90.00
#
_symmetry.space_group_name_H-M   'P 1'
#
loop_
_entity.id
_entity.type
_entity.pdbx_description
1 polymer ?
#
loop_
_entity_poly.entity_id
_entity_poly.type
_entity_poly.pdbx_seq_one_letter_code
_entity_poly.pdbx_strand_id
1 'polypeptide(L)'
;AMLAGFSPDPRVNLSAGFRDAGEAALNLQLVASLPKPAGFFDPDNPSGLPNRPEPEETLSPEREDEQVSDDQELSADDASSALAETTAEEEEEDENADPRPSLLRFSNTDLLFSGNFLVAGNYHGFNTYDITNPRAPALLSSVVCPGGQGDVSLVGNLLIMSVQEARGRLDCGLQGVAEPTSQERIRGIRIFDVSDFRMPVQVGAVQTCRGSHTHTVVSNPDEQNNIFVYV
;
A
#
# COMPACT_ATOMS: atom_id res chain seq x y z
N ALA A 1 32.37 -4.08 -5.23
CA ALA A 1 32.36 -5.56 -5.17
C ALA A 1 33.41 -6.14 -4.21
N MET A 2 34.72 -5.84 -4.33
CA MET A 2 35.75 -6.49 -3.50
C MET A 2 35.63 -6.29 -1.98
N LEU A 3 35.18 -5.14 -1.49
CA LEU A 3 35.07 -4.88 -0.04
C LEU A 3 33.87 -5.58 0.62
N ALA A 4 32.83 -5.92 -0.16
CA ALA A 4 31.62 -6.57 0.32
C ALA A 4 31.87 -8.05 0.69
N GLY A 5 32.77 -8.74 -0.01
CA GLY A 5 33.07 -10.15 0.23
C GLY A 5 33.75 -10.48 1.56
N PHE A 6 34.27 -9.48 2.27
CA PHE A 6 34.91 -9.64 3.59
C PHE A 6 33.96 -9.38 4.76
N SER A 7 32.73 -8.95 4.49
CA SER A 7 31.76 -8.69 5.56
C SER A 7 31.16 -10.02 6.05
N PRO A 8 31.13 -10.27 7.37
CA PRO A 8 30.45 -11.44 7.94
C PRO A 8 28.92 -11.29 7.95
N ASP A 9 28.39 -10.14 7.52
CA ASP A 9 26.96 -9.88 7.47
C ASP A 9 26.30 -10.67 6.32
N PRO A 10 25.38 -11.61 6.63
CA PRO A 10 24.73 -12.45 5.61
C PRO A 10 23.84 -11.68 4.64
N ARG A 11 23.55 -10.40 4.91
CA ARG A 11 22.78 -9.51 4.01
C ARG A 11 23.63 -8.99 2.85
N VAL A 12 24.95 -9.14 2.92
CA VAL A 12 25.85 -8.65 1.89
C VAL A 12 25.86 -9.64 0.71
N ASN A 13 25.74 -9.10 -0.51
CA ASN A 13 25.64 -9.86 -1.78
C ASN A 13 24.33 -10.65 -1.99
N LEU A 14 23.25 -10.35 -1.26
CA LEU A 14 21.93 -10.88 -1.61
C LEU A 14 21.55 -10.44 -3.04
N SER A 15 21.06 -11.38 -3.85
CA SER A 15 20.58 -11.09 -5.20
C SER A 15 19.30 -10.27 -5.16
N ALA A 16 19.16 -9.33 -6.09
CA ALA A 16 17.85 -8.72 -6.37
C ALA A 16 16.92 -9.77 -7.01
N GLY A 17 15.61 -9.61 -6.83
CA GLY A 17 14.59 -10.47 -7.42
C GLY A 17 13.20 -10.05 -6.97
N PHE A 18 12.16 -10.42 -7.73
CA PHE A 18 10.76 -10.21 -7.31
C PHE A 18 10.19 -11.46 -6.63
N ARG A 19 10.54 -12.65 -7.13
CA ARG A 19 10.09 -13.95 -6.59
C ARG A 19 11.23 -14.83 -6.07
N ASP A 20 12.46 -14.40 -6.28
CA ASP A 20 13.70 -15.15 -6.11
C ASP A 20 14.83 -14.25 -5.57
N ALA A 21 14.47 -13.19 -4.84
CA ALA A 21 15.44 -12.35 -4.16
C ALA A 21 16.27 -13.20 -3.19
N GLY A 22 17.54 -12.82 -3.00
CA GLY A 22 18.36 -13.42 -1.96
C GLY A 22 17.76 -13.13 -0.58
N GLU A 23 17.73 -14.14 0.29
CA GLU A 23 17.16 -14.04 1.63
C GLU A 23 18.24 -14.26 2.69
N ALA A 24 18.12 -13.52 3.81
CA ALA A 24 18.87 -13.77 5.03
C ALA A 24 17.90 -13.69 6.21
N ALA A 25 17.99 -14.66 7.13
CA ALA A 25 17.15 -14.72 8.32
C ALA A 25 18.00 -15.00 9.57
N LEU A 26 17.65 -14.37 10.69
CA LEU A 26 18.26 -14.61 12.00
C LEU A 26 17.15 -14.89 13.01
N ASN A 27 17.25 -16.01 13.73
CA ASN A 27 16.26 -16.49 14.71
C ASN A 27 14.83 -16.67 14.15
N LEU A 28 14.68 -16.65 12.83
CA LEU A 28 13.43 -16.87 12.10
C LEU A 28 13.68 -17.87 10.99
N GLN A 29 12.64 -18.64 10.66
CA GLN A 29 12.65 -19.57 9.54
C GLN A 29 11.51 -19.20 8.59
N LEU A 30 11.84 -18.98 7.32
CA LEU A 30 10.82 -18.91 6.28
C LEU A 30 10.22 -20.31 6.10
N VAL A 31 8.92 -20.46 6.40
CA VAL A 31 8.20 -21.73 6.27
C VAL A 31 7.43 -21.85 4.95
N ALA A 32 6.96 -20.73 4.41
CA ALA A 32 6.25 -20.64 3.15
C ALA A 32 6.26 -19.19 2.65
N SER A 33 6.19 -19.01 1.33
CA SER A 33 5.98 -17.73 0.65
C SER A 33 4.89 -17.93 -0.40
N LEU A 34 3.91 -17.03 -0.43
CA LEU A 34 2.78 -17.10 -1.35
C LEU A 34 2.73 -15.83 -2.21
N PRO A 35 2.41 -15.94 -3.51
CA PRO A 35 2.14 -14.77 -4.33
C PRO A 35 0.84 -14.09 -3.88
N LYS A 36 0.69 -12.80 -4.21
CA LYS A 36 -0.58 -12.10 -3.99
C LYS A 36 -1.69 -12.77 -4.80
N PRO A 37 -2.89 -12.97 -4.23
CA PRO A 37 -4.05 -13.51 -4.95
C PRO A 37 -4.49 -12.60 -6.10
N ALA A 38 -5.26 -13.16 -7.04
CA ALA A 38 -5.89 -12.38 -8.09
C ALA A 38 -6.77 -11.26 -7.50
N GLY A 39 -6.75 -10.08 -8.12
CA GLY A 39 -7.43 -8.88 -7.60
C GLY A 39 -6.62 -8.08 -6.56
N PHE A 40 -5.46 -8.58 -6.14
CA PHE A 40 -4.55 -7.92 -5.19
C PHE A 40 -3.18 -7.59 -5.78
N PHE A 41 -3.09 -7.48 -7.10
CA PHE A 41 -1.95 -6.95 -7.83
C PHE A 41 -2.41 -6.51 -9.22
N ASP A 42 -1.59 -5.71 -9.88
CA ASP A 42 -1.76 -5.38 -11.30
C ASP A 42 -1.15 -6.50 -12.16
N PRO A 43 -1.92 -7.21 -12.99
CA PRO A 43 -1.38 -8.26 -13.87
C PRO A 43 -0.30 -7.76 -14.84
N ASP A 44 -0.37 -6.50 -15.27
CA ASP A 44 0.57 -5.89 -16.21
C ASP A 44 1.80 -5.31 -15.49
N ASN A 45 1.68 -5.08 -14.16
CA ASN A 45 2.78 -4.64 -13.30
C ASN A 45 2.78 -5.40 -11.96
N PRO A 46 3.08 -6.71 -11.96
CA PRO A 46 2.93 -7.57 -10.78
C PRO A 46 3.89 -7.20 -9.64
N SER A 47 5.03 -6.60 -9.98
CA SER A 47 6.02 -6.10 -9.03
C SER A 47 5.71 -4.70 -8.48
N GLY A 48 4.68 -4.03 -8.99
CA GLY A 48 4.29 -2.68 -8.55
C GLY A 48 5.38 -1.63 -8.74
N LEU A 49 6.17 -1.74 -9.82
CA LEU A 49 7.21 -0.76 -10.11
C LEU A 49 6.56 0.57 -10.46
N PRO A 50 7.10 1.73 -10.01
CA PRO A 50 6.65 3.01 -10.53
C PRO A 50 6.73 2.99 -12.06
N ASN A 51 5.71 3.53 -12.73
CA ASN A 51 5.85 3.86 -14.15
C ASN A 51 7.05 4.79 -14.22
N ARG A 52 8.14 4.33 -14.84
CA ARG A 52 9.15 5.28 -15.31
C ARG A 52 8.42 6.13 -16.34
N PRO A 53 8.52 7.48 -16.29
CA PRO A 53 8.15 8.24 -17.46
C PRO A 53 8.91 7.62 -18.65
N GLU A 54 8.18 7.36 -19.74
CA GLU A 54 8.79 7.03 -21.03
C GLU A 54 9.96 8.01 -21.21
N PRO A 55 11.15 7.55 -21.66
CA PRO A 55 12.23 8.48 -21.91
C PRO A 55 11.69 9.54 -22.86
N GLU A 56 11.67 10.81 -22.43
CA GLU A 56 11.39 11.94 -23.31
C GLU A 56 12.19 11.68 -24.58
N GLU A 57 11.49 11.61 -25.73
CA GLU A 57 12.14 11.48 -27.02
C GLU A 57 13.32 12.43 -27.02
N THR A 58 14.52 11.86 -27.12
CA THR A 58 15.78 12.57 -27.06
C THR A 58 15.66 13.84 -27.88
N LEU A 59 15.62 15.00 -27.20
CA LEU A 59 15.77 16.30 -27.84
C LEU A 59 17.09 16.22 -28.59
N SER A 60 16.97 15.97 -29.89
CA SER A 60 18.10 15.77 -30.78
C SER A 60 18.76 17.13 -30.91
N PRO A 61 20.05 17.29 -30.54
CA PRO A 61 20.69 18.59 -30.61
C PRO A 61 21.09 18.83 -32.07
N GLU A 62 20.17 19.36 -32.88
CA GLU A 62 20.51 19.95 -34.16
C GLU A 62 20.83 21.44 -33.94
N ARG A 63 22.13 21.65 -33.65
CA ARG A 63 23.03 22.77 -33.97
C ARG A 63 22.42 24.15 -34.25
N GLU A 64 22.98 25.16 -33.58
CA GLU A 64 23.68 26.25 -34.29
C GLU A 64 24.72 26.89 -33.36
N ASP A 65 25.89 27.14 -33.94
CA ASP A 65 27.10 27.67 -33.32
C ASP A 65 26.89 29.09 -32.78
N GLU A 66 27.45 29.40 -31.60
CA GLU A 66 28.30 30.58 -31.45
C GLU A 66 29.20 30.48 -30.20
N GLN A 67 30.50 30.67 -30.46
CA GLN A 67 31.63 30.61 -29.53
C GLN A 67 31.58 31.80 -28.55
N VAL A 68 32.09 31.64 -27.31
CA VAL A 68 33.26 32.37 -26.78
C VAL A 68 33.84 31.60 -25.59
N SER A 69 35.17 31.59 -25.57
CA SER A 69 36.16 30.91 -24.72
C SER A 69 36.51 31.58 -23.39
N ASP A 70 37.21 30.81 -22.56
CA ASP A 70 38.22 31.16 -21.54
C ASP A 70 37.79 31.97 -20.30
N ASP A 71 37.88 31.38 -19.11
CA ASP A 71 39.10 31.51 -18.26
C ASP A 71 38.98 30.74 -16.93
N GLN A 72 40.14 30.36 -16.39
CA GLN A 72 40.38 29.62 -15.16
C GLN A 72 40.08 30.42 -13.87
N GLU A 73 39.64 29.75 -12.80
CA GLU A 73 40.40 29.50 -11.56
C GLU A 73 39.49 29.23 -10.34
N LEU A 74 40.02 28.40 -9.43
CA LEU A 74 39.41 27.85 -8.23
C LEU A 74 39.35 28.88 -7.08
N SER A 75 38.29 28.89 -6.28
CA SER A 75 38.41 29.02 -4.81
C SER A 75 37.13 28.64 -4.08
N ALA A 76 37.33 28.20 -2.84
CA ALA A 76 36.38 27.50 -1.98
C ALA A 76 35.59 28.43 -1.03
N ASP A 77 34.52 27.83 -0.50
CA ASP A 77 33.90 28.06 0.80
C ASP A 77 32.92 29.23 1.01
N ASP A 78 31.66 28.80 1.16
CA ASP A 78 30.79 28.99 2.33
C ASP A 78 29.65 30.02 2.27
N ALA A 79 28.54 29.54 2.85
CA ALA A 79 27.42 30.25 3.46
C ALA A 79 26.36 30.97 2.60
N SER A 80 25.15 30.43 2.79
CA SER A 80 23.88 31.13 3.01
C SER A 80 23.03 31.52 1.79
N SER A 81 21.90 30.81 1.69
CA SER A 81 20.54 31.38 1.70
C SER A 81 20.37 32.77 1.07
N ALA A 82 19.98 32.79 -0.19
CA ALA A 82 18.85 33.58 -0.70
C ALA A 82 18.70 33.35 -2.21
N LEU A 83 17.50 33.70 -2.72
CA LEU A 83 17.11 33.88 -4.13
C LEU A 83 16.59 32.59 -4.80
N ALA A 84 15.41 32.57 -5.45
CA ALA A 84 14.44 33.62 -5.72
C ALA A 84 13.09 32.96 -6.04
N GLU A 85 11.99 33.61 -5.64
CA GLU A 85 10.66 33.32 -6.18
C GLU A 85 10.68 33.54 -7.70
N THR A 86 10.50 32.46 -8.45
CA THR A 86 10.02 32.54 -9.83
C THR A 86 8.50 32.50 -9.75
N THR A 87 7.84 33.54 -10.23
CA THR A 87 6.39 33.58 -10.40
C THR A 87 5.98 32.44 -11.32
N ALA A 88 5.45 31.35 -10.74
CA ALA A 88 4.78 30.32 -11.50
C ALA A 88 3.46 30.91 -12.00
N GLU A 89 3.29 30.96 -13.31
CA GLU A 89 1.96 30.98 -13.88
C GLU A 89 1.28 29.70 -13.36
N GLU A 90 0.17 29.87 -12.64
CA GLU A 90 -0.64 28.77 -12.12
C GLU A 90 -1.27 28.02 -13.31
N GLU A 91 -0.51 27.12 -13.91
CA GLU A 91 -1.11 25.96 -14.56
C GLU A 91 -1.74 25.16 -13.43
N GLU A 92 -3.07 25.12 -13.39
CA GLU A 92 -3.80 24.15 -12.57
C GLU A 92 -3.43 22.75 -13.08
N GLU A 93 -2.33 22.19 -12.57
CA GLU A 93 -2.00 20.79 -12.73
C GLU A 93 -3.14 20.00 -12.09
N ASP A 94 -4.03 19.47 -12.91
CA ASP A 94 -5.01 18.48 -12.48
C ASP A 94 -4.22 17.28 -11.92
N GLU A 95 -4.14 17.19 -10.59
CA GLU A 95 -3.45 16.12 -9.87
C GLU A 95 -3.97 14.72 -10.23
N ASN A 96 -5.08 14.63 -10.99
CA ASN A 96 -5.68 13.42 -11.53
C ASN A 96 -5.34 13.13 -13.01
N ALA A 97 -4.65 14.04 -13.72
CA ALA A 97 -4.37 13.89 -15.15
C ALA A 97 -3.20 12.94 -15.44
N ASP A 98 -2.29 12.73 -14.49
CA ASP A 98 -1.21 11.75 -14.64
C ASP A 98 -1.65 10.39 -14.05
N PRO A 99 -1.76 9.30 -14.85
CA PRO A 99 -1.97 7.96 -14.35
C PRO A 99 -0.69 7.44 -13.69
N ARG A 100 -0.24 8.14 -12.64
CA ARG A 100 0.78 7.62 -11.74
C ARG A 100 0.20 6.33 -11.18
N PRO A 101 0.84 5.17 -11.42
CA PRO A 101 0.39 3.95 -10.79
C PRO A 101 0.50 4.21 -9.30
N SER A 102 -0.63 4.11 -8.61
CA SER A 102 -0.66 4.30 -7.16
C SER A 102 0.26 3.25 -6.56
N LEU A 103 1.46 3.69 -6.18
CA LEU A 103 2.65 2.88 -5.87
C LEU A 103 2.40 1.84 -4.77
N LEU A 104 1.27 1.97 -4.05
CA LEU A 104 0.89 1.13 -2.92
C LEU A 104 -0.53 0.56 -3.03
N ARG A 105 -1.29 0.75 -4.11
CA ARG A 105 -2.72 0.39 -4.21
C ARG A 105 -3.08 -1.05 -3.80
N PHE A 106 -2.10 -1.95 -3.92
CA PHE A 106 -2.19 -3.38 -3.65
C PHE A 106 -1.24 -3.85 -2.54
N SER A 107 -0.72 -2.93 -1.73
CA SER A 107 0.15 -3.27 -0.60
C SER A 107 -0.65 -3.91 0.52
N ASN A 108 -0.08 -4.96 1.09
CA ASN A 108 -0.59 -5.56 2.33
C ASN A 108 -0.23 -4.62 3.48
N THR A 109 -1.12 -4.54 4.46
CA THR A 109 -1.07 -3.46 5.47
C THR A 109 -1.06 -4.01 6.89
N ASP A 110 -1.76 -5.12 7.11
CA ASP A 110 -1.91 -5.68 8.44
C ASP A 110 -2.09 -7.21 8.40
N LEU A 111 -1.83 -7.89 9.51
CA LEU A 111 -1.99 -9.33 9.67
C LEU A 111 -2.68 -9.64 10.99
N LEU A 112 -3.86 -10.27 10.90
CA LEU A 112 -4.62 -10.75 12.03
C LEU A 112 -4.60 -12.27 12.10
N PHE A 113 -4.21 -12.83 13.24
CA PHE A 113 -4.22 -14.26 13.51
C PHE A 113 -5.38 -14.62 14.44
N SER A 114 -6.15 -15.64 14.08
CA SER A 114 -7.24 -16.18 14.89
C SER A 114 -7.30 -17.70 14.78
N GLY A 115 -6.79 -18.40 15.79
CA GLY A 115 -6.64 -19.86 15.76
C GLY A 115 -5.80 -20.31 14.56
N ASN A 116 -6.39 -21.09 13.67
CA ASN A 116 -5.76 -21.58 12.43
C ASN A 116 -6.02 -20.68 11.22
N PHE A 117 -6.54 -19.47 11.42
CA PHE A 117 -6.83 -18.54 10.34
C PHE A 117 -5.92 -17.31 10.41
N LEU A 118 -5.53 -16.85 9.23
CA LEU A 118 -4.82 -15.59 9.01
C LEU A 118 -5.66 -14.70 8.12
N VAL A 119 -5.90 -13.46 8.53
CA VAL A 119 -6.48 -12.41 7.69
C VAL A 119 -5.36 -11.42 7.35
N ALA A 120 -5.11 -11.23 6.06
CA ALA A 120 -4.15 -10.26 5.55
C ALA A 120 -4.91 -9.04 5.00
N GLY A 121 -4.78 -7.92 5.71
CA GLY A 121 -5.28 -6.61 5.31
C GLY A 121 -4.53 -6.06 4.10
N ASN A 122 -5.23 -5.27 3.28
CA ASN A 122 -4.66 -4.65 2.09
C ASN A 122 -5.42 -3.36 1.74
N TYR A 123 -4.77 -2.41 1.08
CA TYR A 123 -5.45 -1.21 0.57
C TYR A 123 -6.62 -1.50 -0.39
N HIS A 124 -6.64 -2.69 -1.00
CA HIS A 124 -7.65 -3.16 -1.94
C HIS A 124 -8.69 -4.12 -1.34
N GLY A 125 -8.66 -4.39 -0.04
CA GLY A 125 -9.56 -5.35 0.61
C GLY A 125 -8.84 -6.20 1.64
N PHE A 126 -9.16 -7.49 1.72
CA PHE A 126 -8.40 -8.43 2.54
C PHE A 126 -8.47 -9.85 1.99
N ASN A 127 -7.53 -10.68 2.43
CA ASN A 127 -7.47 -12.10 2.09
C ASN A 127 -7.48 -12.93 3.36
N THR A 128 -8.17 -14.07 3.34
CA THR A 128 -8.20 -15.01 4.47
C THR A 128 -7.52 -16.31 4.08
N TYR A 129 -6.75 -16.88 5.00
CA TYR A 129 -5.97 -18.10 4.78
C TYR A 129 -6.19 -19.08 5.93
N ASP A 130 -6.28 -20.36 5.59
CA ASP A 130 -6.09 -21.47 6.53
C ASP A 130 -4.59 -21.72 6.67
N ILE A 131 -4.10 -21.62 7.90
CA ILE A 131 -2.70 -21.86 8.30
C ILE A 131 -2.55 -23.09 9.20
N THR A 132 -3.52 -24.01 9.19
CA THR A 132 -3.44 -25.30 9.91
C THR A 132 -2.17 -26.08 9.54
N ASN A 133 -1.77 -26.03 8.26
CA ASN A 133 -0.44 -26.46 7.83
C ASN A 133 0.40 -25.22 7.49
N PRO A 134 1.32 -24.77 8.38
CA PRO A 134 2.09 -23.55 8.15
C PRO A 134 3.06 -23.64 6.97
N ARG A 135 3.37 -24.86 6.48
CA ARG A 135 4.20 -25.08 5.28
C ARG A 135 3.40 -25.03 3.98
N ALA A 136 2.07 -25.06 4.06
CA ALA A 136 1.19 -24.93 2.91
C ALA A 136 -0.08 -24.15 3.30
N PRO A 137 0.03 -22.83 3.58
CA PRO A 137 -1.14 -21.99 3.79
C PRO A 137 -2.08 -22.06 2.59
N ALA A 138 -3.39 -22.16 2.85
CA ALA A 138 -4.41 -22.25 1.81
C ALA A 138 -5.28 -21.00 1.81
N LEU A 139 -5.37 -20.30 0.68
CA LEU A 139 -6.28 -19.17 0.50
C LEU A 139 -7.73 -19.67 0.62
N LEU A 140 -8.51 -19.07 1.53
CA LEU A 140 -9.92 -19.40 1.75
C LEU A 140 -10.85 -18.44 1.01
N SER A 141 -10.58 -17.13 1.11
CA SER A 141 -11.35 -16.10 0.42
C SER A 141 -10.52 -14.86 0.14
N SER A 142 -10.93 -14.13 -0.90
CA SER A 142 -10.36 -12.87 -1.34
C SER A 142 -11.48 -11.85 -1.46
N VAL A 143 -11.58 -10.93 -0.50
CA VAL A 143 -12.60 -9.88 -0.50
C VAL A 143 -12.01 -8.64 -1.15
N VAL A 144 -12.35 -8.43 -2.41
CA VAL A 144 -12.00 -7.23 -3.16
C VAL A 144 -12.96 -6.11 -2.76
N CYS A 145 -12.48 -5.19 -1.93
CA CYS A 145 -13.27 -4.07 -1.43
C CYS A 145 -12.36 -2.87 -1.21
N PRO A 146 -12.04 -2.12 -2.29
CA PRO A 146 -11.23 -0.91 -2.23
C PRO A 146 -11.65 0.06 -1.14
N GLY A 147 -10.66 0.72 -0.53
CA GLY A 147 -10.91 1.69 0.54
C GLY A 147 -9.65 2.28 1.17
N GLY A 148 -8.48 1.73 0.85
CA GLY A 148 -7.23 2.08 1.52
C GLY A 148 -7.20 1.55 2.95
N GLN A 149 -6.03 1.66 3.56
CA GLN A 149 -5.73 1.24 4.93
C GLN A 149 -5.84 -0.26 5.13
N GLY A 150 -7.04 -0.80 5.37
CA GLY A 150 -7.23 -2.23 5.49
C GLY A 150 -6.61 -2.85 6.73
N ASP A 151 -6.30 -2.06 7.75
CA ASP A 151 -5.98 -2.52 9.10
C ASP A 151 -7.18 -3.30 9.65
N VAL A 152 -6.92 -4.45 10.29
CA VAL A 152 -7.95 -5.43 10.65
C VAL A 152 -7.89 -5.85 12.11
N SER A 153 -9.03 -5.82 12.78
CA SER A 153 -9.22 -6.43 14.10
C SER A 153 -10.39 -7.41 14.07
N LEU A 154 -10.40 -8.38 14.98
CA LEU A 154 -11.48 -9.38 15.09
C LEU A 154 -12.09 -9.32 16.50
N VAL A 155 -13.41 -9.20 16.56
CA VAL A 155 -14.18 -9.33 17.81
C VAL A 155 -15.28 -10.37 17.62
N GLY A 156 -15.11 -11.53 18.25
CA GLY A 156 -15.98 -12.68 18.01
C GLY A 156 -15.92 -13.06 16.52
N ASN A 157 -17.06 -12.95 15.83
CA ASN A 157 -17.18 -13.21 14.40
C ASN A 157 -17.18 -11.93 13.54
N LEU A 158 -16.92 -10.77 14.14
CA LEU A 158 -16.91 -9.49 13.41
C LEU A 158 -15.49 -9.06 13.11
N LEU A 159 -15.15 -8.99 11.83
CA LEU A 159 -13.94 -8.38 11.33
C LEU A 159 -14.17 -6.88 11.14
N ILE A 160 -13.39 -6.08 11.84
CA ILE A 160 -13.38 -4.62 11.81
C ILE A 160 -12.25 -4.19 10.89
N MET A 161 -12.55 -3.33 9.91
CA MET A 161 -11.57 -2.90 8.89
C MET A 161 -11.55 -1.39 8.73
N SER A 162 -10.36 -0.80 8.77
CA SER A 162 -10.14 0.63 8.53
C SER A 162 -10.22 1.00 7.05
N VAL A 163 -10.85 2.15 6.75
CA VAL A 163 -11.02 2.70 5.40
C VAL A 163 -10.82 4.22 5.43
N GLN A 164 -9.98 4.75 4.56
CA GLN A 164 -9.69 6.20 4.54
C GLN A 164 -9.73 6.85 3.16
N GLU A 165 -9.56 6.09 2.08
CA GLU A 165 -9.47 6.64 0.74
C GLU A 165 -10.84 6.97 0.15
N ALA A 166 -10.86 7.95 -0.74
CA ALA A 166 -12.06 8.34 -1.47
C ALA A 166 -12.66 7.15 -2.23
N ARG A 167 -11.84 6.28 -2.83
CA ARG A 167 -12.33 5.13 -3.62
C ARG A 167 -13.12 4.07 -2.80
N GLY A 168 -13.24 4.22 -1.49
CA GLY A 168 -14.07 3.37 -0.66
C GLY A 168 -15.57 3.51 -0.99
N ARG A 169 -16.17 2.43 -1.51
CA ARG A 169 -17.62 2.32 -1.70
C ARG A 169 -18.29 1.39 -0.70
N LEU A 170 -19.54 1.67 -0.34
CA LEU A 170 -20.34 0.80 0.54
C LEU A 170 -20.64 -0.57 -0.09
N ASP A 171 -20.80 -0.62 -1.41
CA ASP A 171 -21.07 -1.83 -2.19
C ASP A 171 -19.80 -2.59 -2.62
N CYS A 172 -18.63 -2.18 -2.14
CA CYS A 172 -17.32 -2.71 -2.56
C CYS A 172 -17.03 -2.58 -4.08
N GLY A 173 -17.77 -1.72 -4.79
CA GLY A 173 -17.56 -1.46 -6.20
C GLY A 173 -16.14 -1.00 -6.52
N LEU A 174 -15.65 -1.40 -7.70
CA LEU A 174 -14.34 -0.99 -8.21
C LEU A 174 -14.38 0.35 -8.92
N GLN A 175 -15.57 0.76 -9.34
CA GLN A 175 -15.84 2.10 -9.81
C GLN A 175 -15.52 3.11 -8.69
N GLY A 176 -14.86 4.21 -9.03
CA GLY A 176 -14.67 5.30 -8.06
C GLY A 176 -16.01 5.94 -7.68
N VAL A 177 -15.92 7.00 -6.89
CA VAL A 177 -17.04 7.93 -6.68
C VAL A 177 -16.50 9.31 -7.00
N ALA A 178 -17.06 9.96 -8.03
CA ALA A 178 -16.54 11.21 -8.57
C ALA A 178 -16.92 12.41 -7.68
N GLU A 179 -18.13 12.38 -7.12
CA GLU A 179 -18.69 13.48 -6.38
C GLU A 179 -17.99 13.63 -5.02
N PRO A 180 -17.58 14.83 -4.60
CA PRO A 180 -16.93 15.05 -3.30
C PRO A 180 -17.74 14.50 -2.12
N THR A 181 -19.07 14.54 -2.21
CA THR A 181 -20.01 13.99 -1.24
C THR A 181 -20.95 12.99 -1.92
N SER A 182 -21.08 11.79 -1.35
CA SER A 182 -21.91 10.74 -1.91
C SER A 182 -22.35 9.76 -0.83
N GLN A 183 -23.58 9.26 -0.95
CA GLN A 183 -24.12 8.20 -0.09
C GLN A 183 -23.57 6.82 -0.45
N GLU A 184 -22.89 6.67 -1.59
CA GLU A 184 -22.25 5.42 -2.00
C GLU A 184 -20.85 5.27 -1.40
N ARG A 185 -20.27 6.36 -0.86
CA ARG A 185 -18.91 6.40 -0.33
C ARG A 185 -18.86 5.97 1.13
N ILE A 186 -17.79 5.27 1.51
CA ILE A 186 -17.45 4.98 2.90
C ILE A 186 -16.02 5.39 3.20
N ARG A 187 -15.86 6.16 4.29
CA ARG A 187 -14.58 6.42 4.96
C ARG A 187 -14.81 6.26 6.45
N GLY A 188 -14.12 5.35 7.10
CA GLY A 188 -14.28 5.06 8.52
C GLY A 188 -14.05 3.58 8.77
N ILE A 189 -15.04 2.91 9.37
CA ILE A 189 -14.95 1.49 9.71
C ILE A 189 -15.92 0.68 8.85
N ARG A 190 -15.43 -0.43 8.29
CA ARG A 190 -16.27 -1.51 7.75
C ARG A 190 -16.35 -2.65 8.75
N ILE A 191 -17.49 -3.32 8.75
CA ILE A 191 -17.76 -4.45 9.63
C ILE A 191 -18.20 -5.62 8.76
N PHE A 192 -17.42 -6.69 8.80
CA PHE A 192 -17.73 -7.94 8.10
C PHE A 192 -18.05 -9.03 9.12
N ASP A 193 -19.13 -9.77 8.90
CA ASP A 193 -19.33 -11.06 9.55
C ASP A 193 -18.44 -12.09 8.86
N VAL A 194 -17.56 -12.70 9.65
CA VAL A 194 -16.61 -13.75 9.26
C VAL A 194 -16.84 -15.05 10.03
N SER A 195 -18.10 -15.31 10.44
CA SER A 195 -18.51 -16.60 11.01
C SER A 195 -18.10 -17.79 10.12
N ASP A 196 -18.04 -17.57 8.80
CA ASP A 196 -17.34 -18.44 7.84
C ASP A 196 -16.32 -17.60 7.05
N PHE A 197 -15.02 -17.78 7.34
CA PHE A 197 -13.94 -17.07 6.64
C PHE A 197 -13.91 -17.31 5.13
N ARG A 198 -14.58 -18.36 4.61
CA ARG A 198 -14.69 -18.60 3.16
C ARG A 198 -15.74 -17.71 2.50
N MET A 199 -16.67 -17.15 3.27
CA MET A 199 -17.74 -16.28 2.79
C MET A 199 -17.95 -15.07 3.72
N PRO A 200 -16.98 -14.14 3.81
CA PRO A 200 -17.17 -12.90 4.55
C PRO A 200 -18.33 -12.07 3.98
N VAL A 201 -19.16 -11.50 4.84
CA VAL A 201 -20.29 -10.65 4.44
C VAL A 201 -20.18 -9.30 5.13
N GLN A 202 -20.20 -8.20 4.38
CA GLN A 202 -20.26 -6.87 4.98
C GLN A 202 -21.63 -6.69 5.64
N VAL A 203 -21.66 -6.53 6.96
CA VAL A 203 -22.89 -6.39 7.77
C VAL A 203 -23.13 -4.97 8.25
N GLY A 204 -22.12 -4.09 8.15
CA GLY A 204 -22.26 -2.70 8.52
C GLY A 204 -21.06 -1.84 8.14
N ALA A 205 -21.26 -0.53 8.27
CA ALA A 205 -20.20 0.45 8.11
C ALA A 205 -20.50 1.68 9.00
N VAL A 206 -19.44 2.33 9.48
CA VAL A 206 -19.50 3.56 10.27
C VAL A 206 -18.72 4.63 9.54
N GLN A 207 -19.43 5.64 9.04
CA GLN A 207 -18.83 6.79 8.37
C GLN A 207 -18.23 7.75 9.41
N THR A 208 -16.97 8.12 9.24
CA THR A 208 -16.30 9.19 9.99
C THR A 208 -15.99 10.37 9.06
N CYS A 209 -15.65 11.54 9.63
CA CYS A 209 -15.39 12.75 8.82
C CYS A 209 -14.16 12.62 7.92
N ARG A 210 -13.11 11.90 8.38
CA ARG A 210 -11.81 11.82 7.69
C ARG A 210 -11.35 10.38 7.43
N GLY A 211 -12.23 9.40 7.60
CA GLY A 211 -11.89 7.99 7.51
C GLY A 211 -11.26 7.44 8.79
N SER A 212 -10.79 6.20 8.70
CA SER A 212 -9.96 5.53 9.69
C SER A 212 -8.66 5.15 9.04
N HIS A 213 -7.54 5.71 9.51
CA HIS A 213 -6.21 5.33 9.07
C HIS A 213 -5.84 3.97 9.67
N THR A 214 -5.87 3.92 11.00
CA THR A 214 -5.80 2.69 11.79
C THR A 214 -6.98 2.65 12.75
N HIS A 215 -7.15 1.55 13.48
CA HIS A 215 -8.08 1.50 14.60
C HIS A 215 -7.55 0.62 15.73
N THR A 216 -8.15 0.77 16.93
CA THR A 216 -7.90 -0.12 18.06
C THR A 216 -9.23 -0.55 18.66
N VAL A 217 -9.34 -1.82 19.02
CA VAL A 217 -10.58 -2.38 19.57
C VAL A 217 -10.39 -2.78 21.03
N VAL A 218 -11.37 -2.43 21.87
CA VAL A 218 -11.49 -2.95 23.23
C VAL A 218 -12.46 -4.13 23.18
N SER A 219 -11.90 -5.34 23.28
CA SER A 219 -12.58 -6.61 22.98
C SER A 219 -13.44 -7.17 24.12
N ASN A 220 -13.61 -6.42 25.22
CA ASN A 220 -14.47 -6.83 26.33
C ASN A 220 -15.78 -6.07 26.24
N PRO A 221 -16.89 -6.74 25.88
CA PRO A 221 -18.20 -6.12 25.93
C PRO A 221 -18.47 -5.60 27.35
N ASP A 222 -19.03 -4.39 27.43
CA ASP A 222 -19.62 -3.92 28.67
C ASP A 222 -20.85 -4.76 29.05
N GLU A 223 -21.50 -4.45 30.17
CA GLU A 223 -22.72 -5.14 30.61
C GLU A 223 -23.86 -5.08 29.58
N GLN A 224 -23.75 -4.19 28.59
CA GLN A 224 -24.70 -3.95 27.51
C GLN A 224 -24.26 -4.59 26.18
N ASN A 225 -23.17 -5.36 26.18
CA ASN A 225 -22.62 -6.05 25.02
C ASN A 225 -22.13 -5.12 23.89
N ASN A 226 -21.65 -3.92 24.24
CA ASN A 226 -21.09 -2.98 23.28
C ASN A 226 -19.60 -3.26 22.99
N ILE A 227 -19.18 -3.01 21.75
CA ILE A 227 -17.77 -3.06 21.35
C ILE A 227 -17.29 -1.63 21.12
N PHE A 228 -16.14 -1.27 21.68
CA PHE A 228 -15.55 0.06 21.48
C PHE A 228 -14.44 0.01 20.45
N VAL A 229 -14.58 0.79 19.38
CA VAL A 229 -13.59 0.95 18.31
C VAL A 229 -13.10 2.39 18.33
N TYR A 230 -11.79 2.57 18.51
CA TYR A 230 -11.13 3.87 18.50
C TYR A 230 -10.46 4.09 17.16
N VAL A 231 -10.69 5.27 16.58
CA VAL A 231 -10.24 5.71 15.25
C VAL A 231 -9.50 7.03 15.38
#